data_AF-A0A401RNQ9-F1
#
_entry.id   AF-A0A401RNQ9-F1
#
_cell.length_a   1.000
_cell.length_b   1.000
_cell.length_c   1.000
_cell.angle_alpha   90.00
_cell.angle_beta   90.00
_cell.angle_gamma   90.00
#
_symmetry.space_group_name_H-M   'P 1'
#
loop_
_entity.id
_entity.type
_entity.pdbx_description
1 polymer ?
#
loop_
_entity_poly.entity_id
_entity_poly.type
_entity_poly.pdbx_seq_one_letter_code
_entity_poly.pdbx_strand_id
1 'polypeptide(L)'
;MVTVGVSSTDPKLYIPDVLLIAQPSDRQKQLQLQIFNRTPRESLKPQTRVHSGSFTPLQLLRLFPLKLTKLSIYDEENHRLRLKLATHQSFYLQLVGVDPRFEDEMFQHWVKLIKHISSHGGELFTFAPVS
;
A
#
# COMPACT_ATOMS: atom_id res chain seq x y z
N MET A 1 2.88 -8.53 7.82
CA MET A 1 2.53 -7.12 7.56
C MET A 1 3.09 -6.74 6.20
N VAL A 2 2.28 -6.10 5.36
CA VAL A 2 2.69 -5.58 4.04
C VAL A 2 2.38 -4.09 3.98
N THR A 3 3.08 -3.37 3.11
CA THR A 3 2.80 -1.98 2.78
C THR A 3 2.12 -1.93 1.42
N VAL A 4 1.02 -1.19 1.32
CA VAL A 4 0.30 -0.99 0.07
C VAL A 4 0.41 0.48 -0.32
N GLY A 5 0.63 0.75 -1.59
CA GLY A 5 0.71 2.11 -2.14
C GLY A 5 0.06 2.19 -3.51
N VAL A 6 -0.21 3.40 -3.98
CA VAL A 6 -0.76 3.67 -5.31
C VAL A 6 0.12 4.71 -5.98
N SER A 7 0.41 4.53 -7.26
CA SER A 7 1.30 5.42 -8.03
C SER A 7 0.82 5.56 -9.47
N SER A 8 1.31 6.59 -10.14
CA SER A 8 1.25 6.70 -11.60
C SER A 8 2.50 6.08 -12.21
N THR A 9 2.35 5.35 -13.32
CA THR A 9 3.47 4.84 -14.13
C THR A 9 4.02 5.89 -15.11
N ASP A 10 3.18 6.86 -15.49
CA ASP A 10 3.55 8.03 -16.28
C ASP A 10 3.37 9.29 -15.42
N PRO A 11 4.41 10.15 -15.27
CA PRO A 11 4.32 11.38 -14.50
C PRO A 11 3.29 12.39 -15.02
N LYS A 12 2.78 12.21 -16.24
CA LYS A 12 1.73 13.05 -16.84
C LYS A 12 0.31 12.63 -16.44
N LEU A 13 0.15 11.46 -15.81
CA LEU A 13 -1.16 10.97 -15.37
C LEU A 13 -1.55 11.65 -14.06
N TYR A 14 -2.65 12.41 -14.11
CA TYR A 14 -3.27 13.03 -12.93
C TYR A 14 -3.89 12.01 -11.97
N ILE A 15 -4.06 10.76 -12.40
CA ILE A 15 -4.69 9.69 -11.64
C ILE A 15 -3.76 8.49 -11.64
N PRO A 16 -3.57 7.84 -10.47
CA PRO A 16 -2.72 6.67 -10.41
C PRO A 16 -3.34 5.50 -11.18
N ASP A 17 -2.49 4.72 -11.82
CA ASP A 17 -2.85 3.59 -12.68
C ASP A 17 -2.28 2.26 -12.17
N VAL A 18 -1.50 2.27 -11.09
CA VAL A 18 -0.91 1.05 -10.52
C VAL A 18 -1.00 1.01 -8.98
N LEU A 19 -1.41 -0.15 -8.46
CA LEU A 19 -1.33 -0.50 -7.04
C LEU A 19 -0.07 -1.32 -6.76
N LEU A 20 0.63 -0.98 -5.69
CA LEU A 20 1.89 -1.57 -5.25
C LEU A 20 1.67 -2.33 -3.94
N ILE A 21 2.24 -3.53 -3.83
CA ILE A 21 2.36 -4.24 -2.56
C ILE A 21 3.83 -4.51 -2.30
N ALA A 22 4.31 -4.12 -1.13
CA ALA A 22 5.68 -4.27 -0.70
C ALA A 22 5.75 -4.88 0.71
N GLN A 23 6.92 -5.39 1.06
CA GLN A 23 7.23 -5.85 2.42
C GLN A 23 8.50 -5.17 2.92
N PRO A 24 8.74 -5.12 4.25
CA PRO A 24 10.06 -4.76 4.77
C PRO A 24 11.13 -5.67 4.17
N SER A 25 12.25 -5.09 3.74
CA SER A 25 13.41 -5.88 3.30
C SER A 25 14.00 -6.73 4.43
N ASP A 26 14.70 -7.80 4.08
CA ASP A 26 15.30 -8.70 5.09
C ASP A 26 16.31 -7.98 5.97
N ARG A 27 17.04 -6.99 5.42
CA ARG A 27 17.91 -6.10 6.19
C ARG A 27 17.15 -5.36 7.27
N GLN A 28 15.95 -4.85 6.97
CA GLN A 28 15.13 -4.16 7.96
C GLN A 28 14.53 -5.11 8.99
N LYS A 29 14.08 -6.30 8.58
CA LYS A 29 13.64 -7.33 9.52
C LYS A 29 14.77 -7.69 10.49
N GLN A 30 16.00 -7.86 9.99
CA GLN A 30 17.18 -8.13 10.81
C GLN A 30 17.47 -7.00 11.80
N LEU A 31 17.39 -5.74 11.37
CA LEU A 31 17.58 -4.58 12.25
C LEU A 31 16.52 -4.52 13.36
N GLN A 32 15.25 -4.78 13.05
CA GLN A 32 14.18 -4.84 14.05
C GLN A 32 14.41 -5.96 15.07
N LEU A 33 14.84 -7.14 14.62
CA LEU A 33 15.18 -8.26 15.51
C LEU A 33 16.38 -7.95 16.41
N GLN A 34 17.42 -7.26 15.90
CA GLN A 34 18.57 -6.87 16.72
C GLN A 34 18.20 -5.86 17.81
N ILE A 35 17.26 -4.95 17.55
CA ILE A 35 16.77 -4.00 18.55
C ILE A 35 15.97 -4.74 19.63
N PHE A 36 15.14 -5.71 19.22
CA PHE A 36 14.28 -6.47 20.14
C PHE A 36 15.07 -7.44 21.02
N ASN A 37 16.18 -8.01 20.51
CA ASN A 37 16.99 -9.01 21.21
C ASN A 37 18.15 -8.43 22.04
N ARG A 38 18.14 -7.14 22.37
CA ARG A 38 19.27 -6.52 23.11
C ARG A 38 19.44 -7.12 24.51
N THR A 39 20.65 -7.59 24.79
CA THR A 39 21.21 -7.62 26.16
C THR A 39 21.85 -6.27 26.47
N PRO A 40 21.80 -5.75 27.73
CA PRO A 40 22.17 -4.37 28.05
C PRO A 40 23.66 -3.98 27.89
N ARG A 41 24.57 -4.88 27.46
CA ARG A 41 26.02 -4.73 27.66
C ARG A 41 26.89 -4.55 26.42
N GLU A 42 26.36 -4.53 25.20
CA GLU A 42 27.19 -4.37 24.00
C GLU A 42 27.09 -2.95 23.43
N SER A 43 28.20 -2.21 23.55
CA SER A 43 28.37 -0.86 23.00
C SER A 43 28.30 -0.87 21.47
N LEU A 44 27.42 -0.03 20.93
CA LEU A 44 27.32 0.25 19.50
C LEU A 44 28.64 0.83 18.99
N LYS A 45 29.28 0.18 18.01
CA LYS A 45 30.28 0.87 17.16
C LYS A 45 29.56 2.02 16.44
N PRO A 46 30.07 3.27 16.51
CA PRO A 46 29.35 4.45 16.06
C PRO A 46 29.46 4.59 14.54
N GLN A 47 28.65 3.85 13.77
CA GLN A 47 28.51 4.11 12.33
C GLN A 47 27.08 4.13 11.80
N THR A 48 26.07 3.80 12.59
CA THR A 48 24.67 4.05 12.22
C THR A 48 24.22 5.37 12.82
N ARG A 49 24.66 6.47 12.17
CA ARG A 49 23.90 7.72 12.21
C ARG A 49 22.49 7.34 11.75
N VAL A 50 21.55 7.28 12.69
CA VAL A 50 20.13 7.28 12.38
C VAL A 50 19.89 8.68 11.82
N HIS A 51 20.03 8.79 10.50
CA HIS A 51 19.62 9.99 9.80
C HIS A 51 18.14 10.18 10.12
N SER A 52 17.85 11.30 10.77
CA SER A 52 16.50 11.84 10.92
C SER A 52 15.87 11.88 9.52
N GLY A 53 14.96 10.94 9.24
CA GLY A 53 14.47 10.64 7.88
C GLY A 53 14.71 9.20 7.40
N SER A 54 14.92 8.23 8.30
CA SER A 54 15.14 6.80 8.03
C SER A 54 14.08 6.20 7.08
N PHE A 55 14.37 6.19 5.77
CA PHE A 55 13.66 5.37 4.81
C PHE A 55 13.77 3.91 5.24
N THR A 56 12.63 3.27 5.49
CA THR A 56 12.52 1.84 5.73
C THR A 56 12.68 1.12 4.38
N PRO A 57 13.79 0.42 4.09
CA PRO A 57 13.97 -0.22 2.81
C PRO A 57 12.88 -1.30 2.59
N LEU A 58 12.00 -1.04 1.63
CA LEU A 58 10.92 -1.93 1.20
C LEU A 58 11.35 -2.74 -0.02
N GLN A 59 10.96 -4.01 -0.06
CA GLN A 59 11.03 -4.86 -1.24
C GLN A 59 9.65 -4.92 -1.88
N LEU A 60 9.58 -4.52 -3.16
CA LEU A 60 8.35 -4.62 -3.93
C LEU A 60 8.03 -6.10 -4.20
N LEU A 61 6.82 -6.51 -3.85
CA LEU A 61 6.33 -7.88 -4.06
C LEU A 61 5.52 -7.97 -5.33
N ARG A 62 4.52 -7.08 -5.49
CA ARG A 62 3.58 -7.12 -6.61
C ARG A 62 3.15 -5.74 -7.06
N LEU A 63 2.78 -5.70 -8.35
CA LEU A 63 2.21 -4.58 -9.07
C LEU A 63 0.87 -5.03 -9.64
N PHE A 64 -0.17 -4.23 -9.48
CA PHE A 64 -1.49 -4.48 -10.06
C PHE A 64 -1.94 -3.27 -10.88
N PRO A 65 -2.08 -3.41 -12.22
CA PRO A 65 -2.64 -2.36 -13.04
C PRO A 65 -4.10 -2.09 -12.64
N LEU A 66 -4.41 -0.85 -12.24
CA LEU A 66 -5.74 -0.48 -11.77
C LEU A 66 -6.81 -0.60 -12.86
N LYS A 67 -6.43 -0.52 -14.14
CA LYS A 67 -7.34 -0.80 -15.27
C LYS A 67 -7.83 -2.26 -15.33
N LEU A 68 -7.10 -3.20 -14.70
CA LEU A 68 -7.42 -4.64 -14.68
C LEU A 68 -7.86 -5.12 -13.28
N THR A 69 -7.97 -4.21 -12.32
CA THR A 69 -8.34 -4.54 -10.95
C THR A 69 -9.34 -3.55 -10.40
N LYS A 70 -10.35 -4.05 -9.70
CA LYS A 70 -11.31 -3.22 -8.99
C LYS A 70 -10.90 -3.11 -7.53
N LEU A 71 -10.47 -1.93 -7.12
CA LEU A 71 -10.27 -1.58 -5.71
C LEU A 71 -11.56 -0.98 -5.17
N SER A 72 -12.09 -1.51 -4.07
CA SER A 72 -13.33 -1.06 -3.45
C SER A 72 -13.29 -1.15 -1.93
N ILE A 73 -14.20 -0.46 -1.26
CA ILE A 73 -14.46 -0.64 0.18
C ILE A 73 -15.21 -1.95 0.36
N TYR A 74 -14.77 -2.79 1.30
CA TYR A 74 -15.45 -4.04 1.65
C TYR A 74 -16.20 -3.92 2.95
N ASP A 75 -15.54 -3.37 3.97
CA ASP A 75 -16.07 -3.26 5.32
C ASP A 75 -15.39 -2.04 5.98
N GLU A 76 -16.17 -0.99 6.16
CA GLU A 76 -15.70 0.29 6.70
C GLU A 76 -15.45 0.20 8.21
N GLU A 77 -16.25 -0.57 8.96
CA GLU A 77 -16.08 -0.73 10.41
C GLU A 77 -14.74 -1.39 10.76
N ASN A 78 -14.28 -2.32 9.92
CA ASN A 78 -13.03 -3.03 10.13
C ASN A 78 -11.88 -2.50 9.25
N HIS A 79 -12.06 -1.34 8.61
CA HIS A 79 -11.08 -0.74 7.69
C HIS A 79 -10.53 -1.70 6.62
N ARG A 80 -11.43 -2.47 6.00
CA ARG A 80 -11.09 -3.46 4.97
C ARG A 80 -11.44 -2.97 3.57
N LEU A 81 -10.43 -3.01 2.72
CA LEU A 81 -10.54 -2.83 1.28
C LEU A 81 -10.59 -4.19 0.59
N ARG A 82 -11.19 -4.23 -0.60
CA ARG A 82 -11.19 -5.39 -1.49
C ARG A 82 -10.56 -5.02 -2.82
N LEU A 83 -9.58 -5.84 -3.23
CA LEU A 83 -8.99 -5.83 -4.55
C LEU A 83 -9.51 -7.03 -5.32
N LYS A 84 -10.30 -6.80 -6.37
CA LYS A 84 -10.78 -7.85 -7.28
C LYS A 84 -9.98 -7.79 -8.58
N LEU A 85 -9.33 -8.89 -8.94
CA LEU A 85 -8.60 -9.03 -10.20
C LEU A 85 -9.56 -9.37 -11.35
N ALA A 86 -9.13 -9.10 -12.60
CA ALA A 86 -9.82 -9.57 -13.80
C ALA A 86 -10.00 -11.10 -13.83
N THR A 87 -9.13 -11.85 -13.16
CA THR A 87 -9.24 -13.32 -12.97
C THR A 87 -10.32 -13.73 -11.96
N HIS A 88 -11.18 -12.79 -11.55
CA HIS A 88 -12.22 -12.95 -10.51
C HIS A 88 -11.71 -13.24 -9.10
N GLN A 89 -10.40 -13.40 -8.89
CA GLN A 89 -9.80 -13.52 -7.57
C GLN A 89 -9.96 -12.23 -6.77
N SER A 90 -10.26 -12.37 -5.47
CA SER A 90 -10.43 -11.25 -4.55
C SER A 90 -9.42 -11.34 -3.42
N PHE A 91 -8.75 -10.23 -3.12
CA PHE A 91 -7.88 -10.06 -1.97
C PHE A 91 -8.49 -9.01 -1.05
N TYR A 92 -8.46 -9.27 0.25
CA TYR A 92 -8.94 -8.35 1.27
C TYR A 92 -7.75 -7.75 1.99
N LEU A 93 -7.71 -6.42 2.04
CA LEU A 93 -6.62 -5.65 2.63
C LEU A 93 -7.18 -4.91 3.84
N GLN A 94 -6.77 -5.34 5.03
CA GLN A 94 -7.12 -4.65 6.27
C GLN A 94 -6.03 -3.66 6.63
N LEU A 95 -6.40 -2.41 6.87
CA LEU A 95 -5.49 -1.43 7.44
C LEU A 95 -5.31 -1.77 8.92
N VAL A 96 -4.05 -1.86 9.36
CA VAL A 96 -3.71 -2.12 10.76
C VAL A 96 -2.69 -1.05 11.16
N GLY A 97 -3.14 -0.10 11.98
CA GLY A 97 -2.33 0.97 12.56
C GLY A 97 -1.87 0.62 13.98
N VAL A 98 -0.85 1.33 14.46
CA VAL A 98 -0.40 1.25 15.86
C VAL A 98 -1.27 2.12 16.77
N ASP A 99 -1.88 3.18 16.22
CA ASP A 99 -2.80 4.08 16.89
C ASP A 99 -4.10 4.20 16.07
N PRO A 100 -5.27 3.89 16.67
CA PRO A 100 -6.57 3.92 15.98
C PRO A 100 -6.85 5.24 15.26
N ARG A 101 -6.44 6.40 15.81
CA ARG A 101 -6.72 7.70 15.19
C ARG A 101 -6.07 7.85 13.81
N PHE A 102 -4.85 7.35 13.67
CA PHE A 102 -4.14 7.36 12.39
C PHE A 102 -4.68 6.30 11.44
N GLU A 103 -5.21 5.20 11.96
CA GLU A 103 -5.84 4.15 11.15
C GLU A 103 -7.13 4.69 10.50
N ASP A 104 -8.00 5.32 11.29
CA ASP A 104 -9.23 5.97 10.81
C ASP A 104 -8.91 7.01 9.73
N GLU A 105 -7.99 7.93 10.03
CA GLU A 105 -7.59 8.99 9.10
C GLU A 105 -7.02 8.41 7.80
N MET A 106 -6.11 7.43 7.90
CA MET A 106 -5.54 6.75 6.74
C MET A 106 -6.62 6.04 5.93
N PHE A 107 -7.57 5.37 6.59
CA PHE A 107 -8.68 4.71 5.92
C PHE A 107 -9.53 5.70 5.14
N GLN A 108 -9.83 6.87 5.72
CA GLN A 108 -10.56 7.92 5.02
C GLN A 108 -9.80 8.47 3.81
N HIS A 109 -8.47 8.54 3.86
CA HIS A 109 -7.65 8.85 2.68
C HIS A 109 -7.80 7.79 1.58
N TRP A 110 -7.77 6.51 1.94
CA TRP A 110 -8.04 5.41 1.00
C TRP A 110 -9.45 5.49 0.39
N VAL A 111 -10.47 5.79 1.19
CA VAL A 111 -11.86 5.97 0.71
C VAL A 111 -11.93 7.08 -0.34
N LYS A 112 -11.34 8.25 -0.07
CA LYS A 112 -11.30 9.37 -1.02
C LYS A 112 -10.57 9.00 -2.30
N LEU A 113 -9.42 8.34 -2.17
CA LEU A 113 -8.61 7.89 -3.30
C LEU A 113 -9.37 6.88 -4.18
N ILE A 114 -10.03 5.89 -3.58
CA ILE A 114 -10.82 4.89 -4.30
C ILE A 114 -11.97 5.54 -5.07
N LYS A 115 -12.67 6.52 -4.46
CA LYS A 115 -13.70 7.30 -5.14
C LYS A 115 -13.13 8.03 -6.37
N HIS A 116 -11.95 8.61 -6.24
CA HIS A 116 -11.28 9.33 -7.32
C HIS A 116 -10.80 8.42 -8.47
N ILE A 117 -10.26 7.23 -8.14
CA ILE A 117 -9.83 6.24 -9.13
C ILE A 117 -11.05 5.65 -9.86
N SER A 118 -12.13 5.38 -9.12
CA SER A 118 -13.33 4.74 -9.66
C SER A 118 -14.15 5.68 -10.55
N SER A 119 -14.11 7.00 -10.31
CA SER A 119 -14.81 7.98 -11.15
C SER A 119 -14.17 8.15 -12.53
N HIS A 120 -12.86 7.90 -12.67
CA HIS A 120 -12.15 7.98 -13.94
C HIS A 120 -11.94 6.63 -14.63
N GLY A 121 -12.00 5.53 -13.90
CA GLY A 121 -11.92 4.17 -14.48
C GLY A 121 -13.12 3.80 -15.36
N GLY A 122 -14.20 4.60 -15.34
CA GLY A 122 -15.43 4.38 -16.12
C GLY A 122 -15.41 4.91 -17.56
N GLU A 123 -14.48 5.81 -17.93
CA GLU A 123 -14.49 6.42 -19.28
C GLU A 123 -13.81 5.57 -20.37
N LEU A 124 -13.05 4.52 -20.01
CA LEU A 124 -12.28 3.74 -20.98
C LEU A 124 -12.93 2.40 -21.38
N PHE A 125 -14.13 2.09 -20.87
CA PHE A 125 -14.87 0.87 -21.19
C PHE A 125 -16.21 1.13 -21.90
N THR A 126 -16.35 2.24 -22.63
CA THR A 126 -17.45 2.40 -23.59
C THR A 126 -17.13 1.56 -24.83
N PHE A 127 -17.52 0.29 -24.80
CA PHE A 127 -17.66 -0.48 -26.03
C PHE A 127 -18.77 0.19 -26.85
N ALA A 128 -18.39 0.86 -27.93
CA ALA A 128 -19.35 1.32 -28.93
C ALA A 128 -20.14 0.09 -29.43
N PRO A 129 -21.48 0.16 -29.48
CA PRO A 129 -22.26 -0.90 -30.12
C PRO A 129 -21.92 -0.92 -31.60
N VAL A 130 -21.39 -2.05 -32.06
CA VAL A 130 -21.19 -2.32 -33.48
C VAL A 130 -22.59 -2.37 -34.11
N SER A 131 -22.82 -1.47 -35.08
CA SER A 131 -24.10 -1.33 -35.81
C SER A 131 -24.39 -2.53 -36.70
#